data_AF-J9E052-F1
#
_entry.id   AF-J9E052-F1
#
_cell.length_a   1.000
_cell.length_b   1.000
_cell.length_c   1.000
_cell.angle_alpha   90.00
_cell.angle_beta   90.00
_cell.angle_gamma   90.00
#
_symmetry.space_group_name_H-M   'P 1'
#
loop_
_entity.id
_entity.type
_entity.pdbx_description
1 polymer ?
#
loop_
_entity_poly.entity_id
_entity_poly.type
_entity_poly.pdbx_seq_one_letter_code
_entity_poly.pdbx_strand_id
1 'polypeptide(L)'
;MSFFYPLTALRWAGPYGVSVIKAVRPDLSLRFRCTDPNAIYEYFYQCNAQNPSGEVAFTNMSFSFGWAKRPMLKRIINLPPEVPMTFIYGNKSWIDSSSGI
;
A
#
# COMPACT_ATOMS: atom_id res chain seq x y z
N MET A 1 17.23 -8.95 11.42
CA MET A 1 15.85 -8.46 11.18
C MET A 1 15.76 -7.03 11.67
N SER A 2 15.33 -6.07 10.83
CA SER A 2 15.04 -4.71 11.28
C SER A 2 13.76 -4.75 12.13
N PHE A 3 13.82 -4.24 13.37
CA PHE A 3 12.69 -4.25 14.31
C PHE A 3 11.66 -3.12 14.04
N PHE A 4 11.92 -2.23 13.08
CA PHE A 4 11.17 -0.98 12.92
C PHE A 4 10.45 -0.88 11.56
N TYR A 5 9.51 -1.78 11.31
CA TYR A 5 8.51 -1.56 10.26
C TYR A 5 7.21 -1.00 10.88
N PRO A 6 6.49 -0.09 10.19
CA PRO A 6 5.29 0.54 10.73
C PRO A 6 4.23 -0.42 11.31
N LEU A 7 4.04 -1.59 10.70
CA LEU A 7 3.06 -2.59 11.08
C LEU A 7 3.62 -3.63 12.07
N THR A 8 4.84 -3.45 12.59
CA THR A 8 5.39 -4.32 13.64
C THR A 8 4.47 -4.36 14.86
N ALA A 9 3.96 -3.21 15.31
CA ALA A 9 3.01 -3.15 16.43
C ALA A 9 1.70 -3.89 16.13
N LEU A 10 1.21 -3.81 14.88
CA LEU A 10 0.02 -4.53 14.45
C LEU A 10 0.20 -6.05 14.52
N ARG A 11 1.36 -6.55 14.09
CA ARG A 11 1.69 -7.99 14.20
C ARG A 11 1.83 -8.42 15.65
N TRP A 12 2.46 -7.60 16.47
CA TRP A 12 2.66 -7.89 17.88
C TRP A 12 1.33 -7.96 18.66
N ALA A 13 0.33 -7.19 18.25
CA ALA A 13 -1.03 -7.28 18.79
C ALA A 13 -1.71 -8.65 18.57
N GLY A 14 -1.20 -9.47 17.64
CA GLY A 14 -1.68 -10.83 17.41
C GLY A 14 -3.20 -10.88 17.18
N PRO A 15 -3.95 -11.75 17.87
CA PRO A 15 -5.41 -11.89 17.70
C PRO A 15 -6.21 -10.59 17.83
N TYR A 16 -5.68 -9.58 18.53
CA TYR A 16 -6.34 -8.28 18.71
C TYR A 16 -6.09 -7.30 17.56
N GLY A 17 -5.29 -7.65 16.55
CA GLY A 17 -4.90 -6.73 15.49
C GLY A 17 -6.09 -6.15 14.69
N VAL A 18 -7.16 -6.92 14.48
CA VAL A 18 -8.39 -6.42 13.84
C VAL A 18 -9.01 -5.28 14.67
N SER A 19 -9.09 -5.45 15.99
CA SER A 19 -9.62 -4.42 16.89
C SER A 19 -8.74 -3.17 16.91
N VAL A 20 -7.42 -3.32 16.83
CA VAL A 20 -6.48 -2.20 16.70
C VAL A 20 -6.72 -1.42 15.42
N ILE A 21 -6.87 -2.10 14.26
CA ILE A 21 -7.13 -1.43 12.99
C ILE A 21 -8.48 -0.70 13.04
N LYS A 22 -9.53 -1.31 13.62
CA LYS A 22 -10.83 -0.66 13.80
C LYS A 22 -10.72 0.62 14.63
N ALA A 23 -9.93 0.60 15.70
CA ALA A 23 -9.73 1.77 16.55
C ALA A 23 -8.95 2.90 15.84
N VAL A 24 -7.91 2.56 15.08
CA VAL A 24 -7.04 3.55 14.40
C VAL A 24 -7.66 4.06 13.09
N ARG A 25 -8.43 3.21 12.39
CA ARG A 25 -8.98 3.49 11.05
C ARG A 25 -10.47 3.10 10.94
N PRO A 26 -11.36 3.68 11.78
CA PRO A 26 -12.79 3.37 11.75
C PRO A 26 -13.49 3.80 10.44
N ASP A 27 -12.83 4.63 9.62
CA ASP A 27 -13.34 5.10 8.33
C ASP A 27 -13.36 4.02 7.24
N LEU A 28 -12.62 2.91 7.40
CA LEU A 28 -12.45 1.90 6.35
C LEU A 28 -13.77 1.25 5.94
N SER A 29 -14.65 0.93 6.89
CA SER A 29 -15.95 0.33 6.57
C SER A 29 -16.81 1.27 5.72
N LEU A 30 -16.84 2.57 6.05
CA LEU A 30 -17.58 3.57 5.29
C LEU A 30 -16.98 3.80 3.89
N ARG A 31 -15.65 3.75 3.78
CA ARG A 31 -14.93 4.01 2.52
C ARG A 31 -15.08 2.88 1.52
N PHE A 32 -15.02 1.62 1.98
CA PHE A 32 -15.08 0.44 1.10
C PHE A 32 -16.49 -0.14 0.95
N ARG A 33 -17.43 0.19 1.86
CA ARG A 33 -18.86 -0.21 1.81
C ARG A 33 -19.06 -1.68 1.46
N CYS A 34 -18.28 -2.56 2.09
CA CYS A 34 -18.42 -4.00 1.94
C CYS A 34 -19.78 -4.47 2.47
N THR A 35 -20.28 -5.60 1.95
CA THR A 35 -21.54 -6.22 2.43
C THR A 35 -21.48 -6.49 3.94
N ASP A 36 -20.35 -7.01 4.43
CA ASP A 36 -20.02 -7.04 5.84
C ASP A 36 -19.04 -5.90 6.17
N PRO A 37 -19.42 -4.94 7.03
CA PRO A 37 -18.54 -3.87 7.48
C PRO A 37 -17.25 -4.35 8.13
N ASN A 38 -17.21 -5.56 8.69
CA ASN A 38 -16.03 -6.11 9.35
C ASN A 38 -15.00 -6.72 8.39
N ALA A 39 -15.44 -7.18 7.22
CA ALA A 39 -14.60 -7.88 6.25
C ALA A 39 -13.36 -7.09 5.83
N ILE A 40 -13.47 -5.76 5.68
CA ILE A 40 -12.32 -4.92 5.30
C ILE A 40 -11.21 -4.89 6.36
N TYR A 41 -11.58 -4.94 7.64
CA TYR A 41 -10.62 -4.92 8.75
C TYR A 41 -9.90 -6.25 8.87
N GLU A 42 -10.64 -7.36 8.72
CA GLU A 42 -10.08 -8.70 8.69
C GLU A 42 -9.15 -8.88 7.50
N TYR A 43 -9.58 -8.46 6.31
CA TYR A 43 -8.74 -8.46 5.11
C TYR A 43 -7.43 -7.70 5.33
N PHE A 44 -7.51 -6.46 5.83
CA PHE A 44 -6.32 -5.64 6.07
C PHE A 44 -5.37 -6.29 7.09
N TYR A 45 -5.92 -6.87 8.17
CA TYR A 45 -5.11 -7.60 9.15
C TYR A 45 -4.43 -8.81 8.52
N GLN A 46 -5.16 -9.67 7.81
CA GLN A 46 -4.62 -10.90 7.24
C GLN A 46 -3.53 -10.63 6.20
N CYS A 47 -3.67 -9.58 5.39
CA CYS A 47 -2.63 -9.18 4.44
C CYS A 47 -1.30 -8.77 5.11
N ASN A 48 -1.33 -8.37 6.39
CA ASN A 48 -0.18 -7.77 7.06
C ASN A 48 0.29 -8.52 8.32
N ALA A 49 -0.47 -9.51 8.79
CA ALA A 49 -0.18 -10.26 10.02
C ALA A 49 1.08 -11.14 9.91
N GLN A 50 1.44 -11.57 8.70
CA GLN A 50 2.59 -12.41 8.43
C GLN A 50 3.88 -11.60 8.20
N ASN A 51 4.89 -12.26 7.62
CA ASN A 51 6.21 -11.67 7.34
C ASN A 51 6.08 -10.32 6.59
N PRO A 52 6.88 -9.29 6.96
CA PRO A 52 6.75 -7.93 6.47
C PRO A 52 7.28 -7.73 5.04
N SER A 53 7.04 -8.66 4.12
CA SER A 53 7.57 -8.60 2.74
C SER A 53 7.18 -7.31 2.02
N GLY A 54 5.93 -6.87 2.19
CA GLY A 54 5.42 -5.62 1.63
C GLY A 54 6.14 -4.39 2.18
N GLU A 55 6.35 -4.32 3.49
CA GLU A 55 7.05 -3.18 4.12
C GLU A 55 8.52 -3.14 3.76
N VAL A 56 9.17 -4.32 3.72
CA VAL A 56 10.56 -4.47 3.25
C VAL A 56 10.67 -4.00 1.80
N ALA A 57 9.80 -4.49 0.91
CA ALA A 57 9.80 -4.11 -0.50
C ALA A 57 9.54 -2.60 -0.66
N PHE A 58 8.53 -2.06 0.01
CA PHE A 58 8.21 -0.64 -0.03
C PHE A 58 9.37 0.23 0.47
N THR A 59 9.99 -0.13 1.60
CA THR A 59 11.14 0.58 2.16
C THR A 59 12.35 0.53 1.22
N ASN A 60 12.58 -0.61 0.57
CA ASN A 60 13.70 -0.76 -0.37
C ASN A 60 13.48 -0.01 -1.69
N MET A 61 12.23 0.09 -2.14
CA MET A 61 11.85 0.79 -3.38
C MET A 61 11.61 2.29 -3.18
N SER A 62 11.48 2.74 -1.94
CA SER A 62 11.20 4.13 -1.61
C SER A 62 12.41 4.85 -0.99
N PHE A 63 12.36 6.18 -1.02
CA PHE A 63 13.33 7.09 -0.44
C PHE A 63 12.60 8.25 0.24
N SER A 64 13.06 8.67 1.42
CA SER A 64 12.40 9.67 2.26
C SER A 64 10.88 9.45 2.32
N PHE A 65 10.04 10.50 2.24
CA PHE A 65 8.58 10.51 2.36
C PHE A 65 7.79 9.67 1.31
N GLY A 66 8.24 8.45 0.98
CA GLY A 66 7.58 7.55 0.03
C GLY A 66 7.94 7.79 -1.45
N TRP A 67 8.95 8.61 -1.74
CA TRP A 67 9.37 8.86 -3.13
C TRP A 67 10.01 7.62 -3.74
N ALA A 68 9.78 7.36 -5.03
CA ALA A 68 10.41 6.24 -5.70
C ALA A 68 11.94 6.41 -5.73
N LYS A 69 12.68 5.44 -5.18
CA LYS A 69 14.15 5.43 -5.16
C LYS A 69 14.75 5.37 -6.58
N ARG A 70 14.04 4.73 -7.51
CA ARG A 70 14.41 4.59 -8.93
C ARG A 70 13.19 4.87 -9.83
N PRO A 71 12.84 6.15 -10.06
CA PRO A 71 11.62 6.54 -10.75
C PRO A 71 11.55 5.96 -12.17
N MET A 72 10.35 5.59 -12.62
CA MET A 72 10.10 5.04 -13.97
C MET A 72 10.20 6.10 -15.06
N LEU A 73 9.89 7.37 -14.77
CA LEU A 73 9.87 8.46 -15.75
C LEU A 73 11.16 8.57 -16.59
N LYS A 74 12.32 8.28 -15.99
CA LYS A 74 13.63 8.33 -16.68
C LYS A 74 13.99 7.05 -17.43
N ARG A 75 13.24 5.97 -17.23
CA ARG A 75 13.57 4.61 -17.72
C ARG A 75 12.53 4.06 -18.69
N ILE A 76 11.35 4.67 -18.71
CA ILE A 76 10.22 4.27 -19.53
C ILE A 76 10.57 4.24 -21.02
N ILE A 77 11.42 5.16 -21.49
CA ILE A 77 11.91 5.22 -22.88
C ILE A 77 12.74 4.00 -23.31
N ASN A 78 13.26 3.23 -22.34
CA ASN A 78 14.07 2.05 -22.60
C ASN A 78 13.26 0.75 -22.47
N LEU A 79 11.95 0.83 -22.19
CA LEU A 79 11.12 -0.36 -22.19
C LEU A 79 10.97 -0.90 -23.62
N PRO A 80 11.04 -2.24 -23.81
CA PRO A 80 10.77 -2.83 -25.11
C PRO A 80 9.37 -2.42 -25.60
N PRO A 81 9.21 -2.03 -26.89
CA PRO A 81 7.93 -1.62 -27.46
C PRO A 81 6.83 -2.70 -27.34
N GLU A 82 7.21 -3.96 -27.18
CA GLU A 82 6.31 -5.10 -27.06
C GLU A 82 5.66 -5.20 -25.68
N VAL A 83 6.12 -4.45 -24.67
CA VAL A 83 5.53 -4.45 -23.34
C VAL A 83 4.32 -3.51 -23.33
N PRO A 84 3.07 -4.02 -23.30
CA PRO A 84 1.90 -3.15 -23.30
C PRO A 84 1.86 -2.33 -22.02
N MET A 85 1.58 -1.03 -22.16
CA MET A 85 1.47 -0.10 -21.05
C MET A 85 0.11 0.56 -21.02
N THR A 86 -0.47 0.64 -19.82
CA THR A 86 -1.73 1.36 -19.58
C THR A 86 -1.59 2.14 -18.29
N PHE A 87 -1.84 3.45 -18.36
CA PHE A 87 -1.89 4.31 -17.19
C PHE A 87 -3.33 4.44 -16.69
N ILE A 88 -3.54 4.28 -15.39
CA ILE A 88 -4.83 4.45 -14.73
C ILE A 88 -4.71 5.61 -13.75
N TYR A 89 -5.50 6.65 -13.97
CA TYR A 89 -5.57 7.82 -13.10
C TYR A 89 -6.90 7.85 -12.36
N GLY A 90 -6.85 8.08 -11.05
CA GLY A 90 -8.05 8.25 -10.24
C GLY A 90 -8.62 9.66 -10.38
N ASN A 91 -9.93 9.78 -10.57
CA ASN A 91 -10.64 11.08 -10.65
C ASN A 91 -10.43 11.97 -9.41
N LYS A 92 -10.20 11.36 -8.24
CA LYS A 92 -9.89 12.06 -6.98
C LYS A 92 -8.57 11.54 -6.41
N SER A 93 -7.48 11.84 -7.11
CA SER A 93 -6.11 11.41 -6.75
C SER A 93 -5.21 12.63 -6.51
N TRP A 94 -4.17 12.45 -5.69
CA TRP A 94 -3.06 13.40 -5.58
C TRP A 94 -1.98 13.20 -6.65
N ILE A 95 -2.15 12.18 -7.50
CA ILE A 95 -1.31 11.93 -8.67
C ILE A 95 -2.08 12.46 -9.88
N ASP A 96 -1.52 13.50 -10.52
CA ASP A 96 -2.06 14.08 -11.74
C ASP A 96 -1.57 13.35 -13.00
N SER A 97 -2.24 13.58 -14.12
CA SER A 97 -1.94 12.94 -15.40
C SER A 97 -0.93 13.72 -16.26
N SER A 98 -0.40 14.87 -15.82
CA SER A 98 0.52 15.69 -16.63
C SER A 98 1.85 14.99 -16.90
N SER A 99 2.21 14.01 -16.06
CA SER A 99 3.40 13.16 -16.24
C SER A 99 3.14 11.91 -17.08
N GLY A 100 1.89 11.63 -17.45
CA GLY A 100 1.55 10.61 -18.44
C GLY A 100 1.98 11.13 -19.81
N ILE A 101 2.83 10.36 -20.49
CA ILE A 101 3.38 10.69 -21.81
C ILE A 101 2.25 10.89 -22.82
#